data_AF-A0A841V2V7-F1
#
_entry.id   AF-A0A841V2V7-F1
#
_cell.length_a   1.000
_cell.length_b   1.000
_cell.length_c   1.000
_cell.angle_alpha   90.00
_cell.angle_beta   90.00
_cell.angle_gamma   90.00
#
_symmetry.space_group_name_H-M   'P 1'
#
loop_
_entity.id
_entity.type
_entity.pdbx_description
1 polymer ?
#
loop_
_entity_poly.entity_id
_entity_poly.type
_entity_poly.pdbx_seq_one_letter_code
_entity_poly.pdbx_strand_id
1 'polypeptide(L)'
;MTAENYTSDELATVASAVMITGMAVAMVDAGIISTAIEAAALGKEVAEAAINYPNNDIIQTLFSQEAVEKAQVNPPAKMEIKAADLQPDTAVDTAINKINDAVAVLRGKATPEDLQEYKEFIYNCAETVAAAAGSGLFGTGSPKVSERETVALTKLKAALEL
;
A
#
# COMPACT_ATOMS: atom_id res chain seq x y z
N MET A 1 2.34 -19.11 -11.30
CA MET A 1 1.28 -18.45 -12.09
C MET A 1 1.78 -17.07 -12.56
N THR A 2 2.04 -16.85 -13.85
CA THR A 2 2.87 -15.70 -14.27
C THR A 2 2.10 -14.38 -14.46
N ALA A 3 2.82 -13.26 -14.35
CA ALA A 3 2.41 -11.89 -14.69
C ALA A 3 1.67 -11.75 -16.02
N GLU A 4 1.94 -12.65 -16.97
CA GLU A 4 1.44 -12.61 -18.35
C GLU A 4 -0.09 -12.72 -18.45
N ASN A 5 -0.75 -13.15 -17.38
CA ASN A 5 -2.21 -13.24 -17.30
C ASN A 5 -2.88 -11.89 -16.95
N TYR A 6 -2.10 -10.84 -16.70
CA TYR A 6 -2.60 -9.51 -16.35
C TYR A 6 -2.25 -8.50 -17.42
N THR A 7 -3.23 -7.66 -17.73
CA THR A 7 -3.01 -6.48 -18.55
C THR A 7 -2.23 -5.43 -17.76
N SER A 8 -1.58 -4.50 -18.45
CA SER A 8 -0.88 -3.37 -17.80
C SER A 8 -1.81 -2.54 -16.90
N ASP A 9 -3.09 -2.45 -17.24
CA ASP A 9 -4.10 -1.71 -16.47
C ASP A 9 -4.44 -2.41 -15.15
N GLU A 10 -4.55 -3.74 -15.20
CA GLU A 10 -4.79 -4.58 -14.03
C GLU A 10 -3.59 -4.52 -13.08
N LEU A 11 -2.37 -4.64 -13.62
CA LEU A 11 -1.13 -4.50 -12.85
C LEU A 11 -1.01 -3.11 -12.22
N ALA A 12 -1.37 -2.05 -12.94
CA ALA A 12 -1.40 -0.70 -12.38
C ALA A 12 -2.43 -0.58 -11.25
N THR A 13 -3.62 -1.17 -11.40
CA THR A 13 -4.66 -1.18 -10.35
C THR A 13 -4.17 -1.85 -9.08
N VAL A 14 -3.54 -3.02 -9.21
CA VAL A 14 -2.97 -3.80 -8.10
C VAL A 14 -1.83 -3.04 -7.43
N ALA A 15 -0.93 -2.43 -8.20
CA ALA A 15 0.15 -1.66 -7.61
C ALA A 15 -0.33 -0.37 -6.92
N SER A 16 -1.29 0.34 -7.52
CA SER A 16 -1.88 1.56 -6.93
C SER A 16 -2.56 1.30 -5.59
N ALA A 17 -3.19 0.13 -5.40
CA ALA A 17 -3.82 -0.21 -4.12
C ALA A 17 -2.80 -0.28 -2.97
N VAL A 18 -1.61 -0.85 -3.21
CA VAL A 18 -0.52 -0.88 -2.21
C VAL A 18 -0.10 0.55 -1.86
N MET A 19 0.21 1.36 -2.88
CA MET A 19 0.72 2.71 -2.68
C MET A 19 -0.29 3.62 -1.98
N ILE A 20 -1.54 3.65 -2.46
CA ILE A 20 -2.59 4.51 -1.89
C ILE A 20 -2.93 4.07 -0.47
N THR A 21 -2.96 2.76 -0.19
CA THR A 21 -3.27 2.26 1.16
C THR A 21 -2.18 2.63 2.18
N GLY A 22 -0.91 2.46 1.81
CA GLY A 22 0.22 2.90 2.65
C GLY A 22 0.15 4.39 2.96
N MET A 23 -0.14 5.21 1.95
CA MET A 23 -0.23 6.67 2.10
C MET A 23 -1.48 7.12 2.86
N ALA A 24 -2.61 6.42 2.72
CA ALA A 24 -3.88 6.87 3.28
C ALA A 24 -3.87 6.98 4.82
N VAL A 25 -3.09 6.14 5.50
CA VAL A 25 -2.96 6.22 6.96
C VAL A 25 -2.19 7.47 7.39
N ALA A 26 -1.11 7.83 6.69
CA ALA A 26 -0.41 9.09 6.95
C ALA A 26 -1.32 10.33 6.75
N MET A 27 -2.26 10.27 5.80
CA MET A 27 -3.13 11.40 5.51
C MET A 27 -4.17 11.70 6.59
N VAL A 28 -4.58 10.73 7.41
CA VAL A 28 -5.61 10.97 8.44
C VAL A 28 -5.14 11.83 9.61
N ASP A 29 -3.82 11.93 9.79
CA ASP A 29 -3.18 12.76 10.81
C ASP A 29 -2.08 13.66 10.23
N ALA A 30 -2.28 14.10 8.97
CA ALA A 30 -1.39 14.98 8.24
C ALA A 30 -1.21 16.31 9.00
N GLY A 31 -0.16 16.39 9.83
CA GLY A 31 0.08 17.52 10.71
C GLY A 31 0.94 17.20 11.93
N ILE A 32 1.00 15.93 12.36
CA ILE A 32 1.82 15.53 13.51
C ILE A 32 3.27 15.22 13.10
N ILE A 33 3.52 14.60 11.92
CA ILE A 33 4.86 14.17 11.44
C ILE A 33 5.05 14.37 9.92
N SER A 34 6.31 14.35 9.48
CA SER A 34 6.76 14.65 8.12
C SER A 34 6.44 13.52 7.13
N THR A 35 5.69 13.87 6.08
CA THR A 35 5.37 13.02 4.92
C THR A 35 6.60 12.36 4.27
N ALA A 36 7.79 12.92 4.44
CA ALA A 36 9.03 12.34 3.92
C ALA A 36 9.47 11.07 4.67
N ILE A 37 9.25 10.99 5.99
CA ILE A 37 9.60 9.80 6.79
C ILE A 37 8.64 8.66 6.47
N GLU A 38 7.35 8.98 6.40
CA GLU A 38 6.28 8.06 6.02
C GLU A 38 6.48 7.51 4.60
N ALA A 39 6.80 8.39 3.63
CA ALA A 39 7.12 7.97 2.27
C ALA A 39 8.38 7.09 2.19
N ALA A 40 9.41 7.38 2.99
CA ALA A 40 10.62 6.55 3.05
C ALA A 40 10.34 5.17 3.67
N ALA A 41 9.48 5.10 4.69
CA ALA A 41 9.06 3.85 5.31
C ALA A 41 8.27 2.97 4.33
N LEU A 42 7.31 3.56 3.59
CA LEU A 42 6.60 2.86 2.52
C LEU A 42 7.56 2.37 1.43
N GLY A 43 8.48 3.22 0.98
CA GLY A 43 9.46 2.86 -0.04
C GLY A 43 10.35 1.69 0.39
N LYS A 44 10.73 1.64 1.66
CA LYS A 44 11.49 0.52 2.23
C LYS A 44 10.66 -0.78 2.23
N GLU A 45 9.43 -0.74 2.73
CA GLU A 45 8.53 -1.90 2.76
C GLU A 45 8.31 -2.46 1.34
N VAL A 46 8.10 -1.57 0.37
CA VAL A 46 7.96 -1.95 -1.05
C VAL A 46 9.23 -2.56 -1.61
N ALA A 47 10.41 -2.03 -1.27
CA ALA A 47 11.69 -2.57 -1.73
C ALA A 47 12.00 -3.95 -1.11
N GLU A 48 11.51 -4.22 0.09
CA GLU A 48 11.66 -5.50 0.79
C GLU A 48 10.56 -6.52 0.40
N ALA A 49 9.51 -6.09 -0.30
CA ALA A 49 8.36 -6.93 -0.65
C ALA A 49 8.77 -8.21 -1.39
N ALA A 50 9.62 -8.12 -2.41
CA ALA A 50 10.07 -9.30 -3.14
C ALA A 50 10.95 -10.25 -2.30
N ILE A 51 11.57 -9.76 -1.22
CA ILE A 51 12.33 -10.60 -0.28
C ILE A 51 11.37 -11.31 0.67
N ASN A 52 10.35 -10.60 1.16
CA ASN A 52 9.39 -11.10 2.14
C ASN A 52 8.38 -12.09 1.52
N TYR A 53 8.10 -11.95 0.22
CA TYR A 53 7.13 -12.78 -0.50
C TYR A 53 7.79 -13.46 -1.72
N PRO A 54 8.80 -14.33 -1.52
CA PRO A 54 9.62 -14.88 -2.61
C PRO A 54 8.85 -15.80 -3.56
N ASN A 55 7.71 -16.35 -3.11
CA ASN A 55 6.88 -17.28 -3.87
C ASN A 55 5.62 -16.61 -4.47
N ASN A 56 5.41 -15.32 -4.20
CA ASN A 56 4.23 -14.61 -4.64
C ASN A 56 4.44 -13.96 -6.00
N ASP A 57 3.94 -14.58 -7.06
CA ASP A 57 4.23 -14.13 -8.43
C ASP A 57 3.76 -12.69 -8.70
N ILE A 58 2.68 -12.23 -8.06
CA ILE A 58 2.15 -10.86 -8.23
C ILE A 58 3.09 -9.84 -7.59
N ILE A 59 3.52 -10.11 -6.35
CA ILE A 59 4.43 -9.22 -5.64
C ILE A 59 5.79 -9.18 -6.34
N GLN A 60 6.31 -10.33 -6.79
CA GLN A 60 7.56 -10.38 -7.57
C GLN A 60 7.47 -9.57 -8.86
N THR A 61 6.34 -9.65 -9.57
CA THR A 61 6.11 -8.92 -10.82
C THR A 61 6.10 -7.41 -10.63
N LEU A 62 5.44 -6.94 -9.58
CA LEU A 62 5.18 -5.52 -9.37
C LEU A 62 6.27 -4.81 -8.55
N PHE A 63 6.90 -5.55 -7.62
CA PHE A 63 7.72 -4.98 -6.56
C PHE A 63 9.09 -5.67 -6.42
N SER A 64 9.51 -6.47 -7.40
CA SER A 64 10.93 -6.81 -7.53
C SER A 64 11.77 -5.54 -7.71
N GLN A 65 13.04 -5.62 -7.30
CA GLN A 65 13.97 -4.50 -7.45
C GLN A 65 13.98 -3.94 -8.89
N GLU A 66 14.02 -4.83 -9.89
CA GLU A 66 14.01 -4.45 -11.30
C GLU A 66 12.69 -3.78 -11.72
N ALA A 67 11.55 -4.25 -11.20
CA ALA A 67 10.25 -3.62 -11.45
C ALA A 67 10.14 -2.23 -10.83
N VAL A 68 10.64 -2.05 -9.60
CA VAL A 68 10.66 -0.75 -8.90
C VAL A 68 11.57 0.24 -9.62
N GLU A 69 12.80 -0.17 -9.99
CA GLU A 69 13.74 0.66 -10.76
C GLU A 69 13.14 1.08 -12.10
N LYS A 70 12.49 0.14 -12.81
CA LYS A 70 11.80 0.44 -14.07
C LYS A 70 10.65 1.42 -13.88
N ALA A 71 9.86 1.30 -12.82
CA ALA A 71 8.74 2.20 -12.53
C ALA A 71 9.22 3.62 -12.16
N GLN A 72 10.41 3.77 -11.56
CA GLN A 72 11.01 5.07 -11.29
C GLN A 72 11.44 5.79 -12.57
N VAL A 73 11.99 5.06 -13.55
CA VAL A 73 12.43 5.61 -14.83
C VAL A 73 11.27 5.86 -15.79
N ASN A 74 10.29 4.95 -15.81
CA ASN A 74 9.13 5.01 -16.70
C ASN A 74 7.87 4.59 -15.93
N PRO A 75 7.27 5.52 -15.16
CA PRO A 75 6.09 5.21 -14.36
C PRO A 75 4.92 4.81 -15.26
N PRO A 76 4.18 3.75 -14.94
CA PRO A 76 3.04 3.33 -15.74
C PRO A 76 1.99 4.44 -15.74
N ALA A 77 1.51 4.79 -16.94
CA ALA A 77 0.62 5.95 -17.16
C ALA A 77 -0.69 5.92 -16.34
N LYS A 78 -1.12 4.76 -15.85
CA LYS A 78 -2.32 4.59 -15.01
C LYS A 78 -2.06 4.47 -13.51
N MET A 79 -0.79 4.46 -13.10
CA MET A 79 -0.40 4.55 -11.67
C MET A 79 -0.29 6.02 -11.23
N GLU A 80 -1.09 6.90 -11.82
CA GLU A 80 -1.14 8.30 -11.45
C GLU A 80 -1.97 8.44 -10.17
N ILE A 81 -1.29 8.56 -9.02
CA ILE A 81 -1.92 8.90 -7.75
C ILE A 81 -2.23 10.39 -7.79
N LYS A 82 -3.50 10.75 -7.76
CA LYS A 82 -3.94 12.15 -7.83
C LYS A 82 -3.93 12.74 -6.44
N ALA A 83 -3.69 14.05 -6.33
CA ALA A 83 -3.81 14.75 -5.05
C ALA A 83 -5.22 14.60 -4.41
N ALA A 84 -6.25 14.42 -5.25
CA ALA A 84 -7.62 14.14 -4.81
C ALA A 84 -7.77 12.77 -4.11
N ASP A 85 -6.91 11.79 -4.45
CA ASP A 85 -6.93 10.45 -3.84
C ASP A 85 -6.32 10.45 -2.43
N LEU A 86 -5.63 11.53 -2.05
CA LEU A 86 -4.88 11.68 -0.80
C LEU A 86 -5.45 12.79 0.09
N GLN A 87 -6.71 13.20 -0.11
CA GLN A 87 -7.31 14.20 0.77
C GLN A 87 -7.53 13.58 2.17
N PRO A 88 -7.15 14.26 3.28
CA PRO A 88 -7.22 13.70 4.64
C PRO A 88 -8.58 13.11 5.05
N ASP A 89 -9.67 13.68 4.54
CA ASP A 89 -11.04 13.29 4.83
C ASP A 89 -11.54 12.10 4.00
N THR A 90 -10.95 11.84 2.83
CA THR A 90 -11.38 10.78 1.91
C THR A 90 -10.32 9.71 1.63
N ALA A 91 -9.09 9.88 2.14
CA ALA A 91 -7.97 9.00 1.81
C ALA A 91 -8.24 7.54 2.20
N VAL A 92 -8.83 7.29 3.37
CA VAL A 92 -9.15 5.93 3.84
C VAL A 92 -10.23 5.29 2.96
N ASP A 93 -11.29 6.03 2.62
CA ASP A 93 -12.36 5.51 1.76
C ASP A 93 -11.83 5.24 0.34
N THR A 94 -10.93 6.10 -0.14
CA THR A 94 -10.22 5.90 -1.42
C THR A 94 -9.36 4.64 -1.39
N ALA A 95 -8.59 4.42 -0.32
CA ALA A 95 -7.80 3.21 -0.15
C ALA A 95 -8.68 1.94 -0.13
N ILE A 96 -9.82 1.97 0.59
CA ILE A 96 -10.78 0.86 0.61
C ILE A 96 -11.29 0.54 -0.80
N ASN A 97 -11.64 1.55 -1.59
CA ASN A 97 -12.06 1.33 -2.98
C ASN A 97 -10.94 0.70 -3.83
N LYS A 98 -9.71 1.16 -3.67
CA LYS A 98 -8.55 0.59 -4.39
C LYS A 98 -8.23 -0.83 -3.97
N ILE A 99 -8.36 -1.16 -2.68
CA ILE A 99 -8.26 -2.53 -2.17
C ILE A 99 -9.30 -3.41 -2.85
N ASN A 100 -10.56 -2.97 -2.88
CA ASN A 100 -11.64 -3.74 -3.49
C ASN A 100 -11.39 -3.98 -4.99
N ASP A 101 -10.96 -2.95 -5.72
CA ASP A 101 -10.61 -3.05 -7.14
C ASP A 101 -9.46 -4.04 -7.38
N ALA A 102 -8.37 -3.94 -6.60
CA ALA A 102 -7.23 -4.83 -6.72
C ALA A 102 -7.58 -6.28 -6.38
N VAL A 103 -8.32 -6.51 -5.28
CA VAL A 103 -8.80 -7.84 -4.89
C VAL A 103 -9.71 -8.42 -5.98
N ALA A 104 -10.56 -7.60 -6.60
CA ALA A 104 -11.41 -8.04 -7.71
C ALA A 104 -10.60 -8.44 -8.96
N VAL A 105 -9.54 -7.69 -9.29
CA VAL A 105 -8.61 -8.01 -10.39
C VAL A 105 -7.90 -9.34 -10.15
N LEU A 106 -7.44 -9.58 -8.92
CA LEU A 106 -6.71 -10.80 -8.57
C LEU A 106 -7.65 -12.01 -8.42
N ARG A 107 -8.90 -11.79 -8.04
CA ARG A 107 -9.87 -12.87 -7.81
C ARG A 107 -10.10 -13.67 -9.09
N GLY A 108 -9.92 -14.99 -9.01
CA GLY A 108 -10.09 -15.91 -10.14
C GLY A 108 -8.91 -15.97 -11.10
N LYS A 109 -7.93 -15.06 -10.95
CA LYS A 109 -6.62 -15.18 -11.59
C LYS A 109 -5.63 -15.74 -10.61
N ALA A 110 -5.37 -15.09 -9.47
CA ALA A 110 -4.39 -15.47 -8.44
C ALA A 110 -4.75 -16.78 -7.71
N THR A 111 -3.72 -17.48 -7.20
CA THR A 111 -3.95 -18.55 -6.25
C THR A 111 -4.51 -17.97 -4.93
N PRO A 112 -5.23 -18.76 -4.12
CA PRO A 112 -5.72 -18.28 -2.82
C PRO A 112 -4.59 -17.83 -1.89
N GLU A 113 -3.43 -18.48 -1.96
CA GLU A 113 -2.23 -18.14 -1.19
C GLU A 113 -1.64 -16.81 -1.65
N ASP A 114 -1.44 -16.62 -2.96
CA ASP A 114 -0.92 -15.35 -3.51
C ASP A 114 -1.83 -14.17 -3.15
N LEU A 115 -3.16 -14.37 -3.21
CA LEU A 115 -4.13 -13.35 -2.88
C LEU A 115 -4.09 -13.00 -1.39
N GLN A 116 -3.93 -14.00 -0.51
CA GLN A 116 -3.83 -13.79 0.92
C GLN A 116 -2.56 -13.00 1.27
N GLU A 117 -1.41 -13.43 0.77
CA GLU A 117 -0.13 -12.74 0.98
C GLU A 117 -0.13 -11.32 0.41
N TYR A 118 -0.78 -11.10 -0.74
CA TYR A 118 -0.94 -9.76 -1.30
C TYR A 118 -1.79 -8.84 -0.40
N LYS A 119 -2.87 -9.36 0.20
CA LYS A 119 -3.67 -8.61 1.17
C LYS A 119 -2.85 -8.24 2.41
N GLU A 120 -2.08 -9.19 2.94
CA GLU A 120 -1.18 -8.98 4.08
C GLU A 120 -0.12 -7.93 3.75
N PHE A 121 0.47 -7.98 2.54
CA PHE A 121 1.44 -7.00 2.08
C PHE A 121 0.87 -5.57 2.05
N ILE A 122 -0.35 -5.38 1.51
CA ILE A 122 -1.03 -4.08 1.53
C ILE A 122 -1.18 -3.58 2.98
N TYR A 123 -1.63 -4.45 3.88
CA TYR A 123 -1.84 -4.08 5.28
C TYR A 123 -0.52 -3.72 5.98
N ASN A 124 0.54 -4.50 5.74
CA ASN A 124 1.88 -4.25 6.30
C ASN A 124 2.43 -2.88 5.85
N CYS A 125 2.20 -2.49 4.60
CA CYS A 125 2.54 -1.14 4.12
C CYS A 125 1.85 -0.03 4.94
N ALA A 126 0.56 -0.20 5.25
CA ALA A 126 -0.18 0.76 6.07
C ALA A 126 0.30 0.78 7.54
N GLU A 127 0.55 -0.39 8.13
CA GLU A 127 1.09 -0.48 9.50
C GLU A 127 2.51 0.09 9.61
N THR A 128 3.39 -0.20 8.65
CA THR A 128 4.76 0.33 8.59
C THR A 128 4.74 1.86 8.51
N VAL A 129 3.85 2.44 7.69
CA VAL A 129 3.71 3.90 7.59
C VAL A 129 3.22 4.50 8.90
N ALA A 130 2.16 3.95 9.51
CA ALA A 130 1.64 4.43 10.78
C ALA A 130 2.68 4.35 11.92
N ALA A 131 3.45 3.27 11.96
CA ALA A 131 4.50 3.07 12.96
C ALA A 131 5.72 3.99 12.74
N ALA A 132 6.00 4.35 11.49
CA ALA A 132 7.09 5.23 11.10
C ALA A 132 6.75 6.72 11.26
N ALA A 133 5.49 7.10 11.09
CA ALA A 133 4.98 8.38 11.53
C ALA A 133 5.34 8.52 13.02
N GLY A 134 4.73 7.73 13.91
CA GLY A 134 4.86 7.97 15.33
C GLY A 134 3.85 9.03 15.82
N SER A 135 3.80 9.30 17.12
CA SER A 135 2.94 10.36 17.66
C SER A 135 3.77 11.48 18.28
N GLY A 136 3.17 12.66 18.49
CA GLY A 136 3.81 13.81 19.11
C GLY A 136 4.94 14.46 18.27
N LEU A 137 5.60 15.47 18.83
CA LEU A 137 6.66 16.20 18.14
C LEU A 137 7.88 15.28 17.89
N PHE A 138 8.25 15.08 16.62
CA PHE A 138 9.34 14.20 16.16
C PHE A 138 9.14 12.68 16.39
N GLY A 139 7.90 12.17 16.52
CA GLY A 139 7.65 10.72 16.61
C GLY A 139 8.08 10.07 17.93
N THR A 140 8.23 10.89 18.97
CA THR A 140 8.65 10.46 20.31
C THR A 140 7.48 10.13 21.25
N GLY A 141 6.25 10.37 20.81
CA GLY A 141 5.04 10.15 21.58
C GLY A 141 4.73 8.67 21.79
N SER A 142 3.91 8.41 22.81
CA SER A 142 3.38 7.10 23.16
C SER A 142 1.87 7.22 23.34
N PRO A 143 1.04 6.41 22.66
CA PRO A 143 1.39 5.34 21.72
C PRO A 143 1.97 5.87 20.40
N LYS A 144 2.81 5.09 19.70
CA LYS A 144 3.39 5.52 18.41
C LYS A 144 2.33 5.73 17.32
N VAL A 145 1.26 4.95 17.31
CA VAL A 145 0.16 5.09 16.36
C VAL A 145 -0.95 5.89 17.02
N SER A 146 -1.48 6.91 16.34
CA SER A 146 -2.54 7.76 16.87
C SER A 146 -3.89 7.03 16.90
N GLU A 147 -4.87 7.55 17.65
CA GLU A 147 -6.22 6.98 17.66
C GLU A 147 -6.87 7.02 16.25
N ARG A 148 -6.59 8.09 15.48
CA ARG A 148 -7.14 8.26 14.12
C ARG A 148 -6.53 7.25 13.16
N GLU A 149 -5.21 7.05 13.24
CA GLU A 149 -4.50 6.02 12.48
C GLU A 149 -4.96 4.61 12.86
N THR A 150 -5.18 4.35 14.16
CA THR A 150 -5.71 3.05 14.63
C THR A 150 -7.09 2.76 14.05
N VAL A 151 -7.97 3.76 13.99
CA VAL A 151 -9.29 3.63 13.34
C VAL A 151 -9.14 3.39 11.83
N ALA A 152 -8.21 4.08 11.17
CA ALA A 152 -7.93 3.87 9.75
C ALA A 152 -7.44 2.44 9.47
N LEU A 153 -6.43 1.97 10.21
CA LEU A 153 -5.90 0.60 10.11
C LEU A 153 -6.99 -0.44 10.33
N THR A 154 -7.88 -0.23 11.32
CA THR A 154 -9.02 -1.14 11.59
C THR A 154 -9.94 -1.24 10.37
N LYS A 155 -10.26 -0.13 9.72
CA LYS A 155 -11.10 -0.11 8.51
C LYS A 155 -10.42 -0.80 7.33
N LEU A 156 -9.12 -0.54 7.12
CA LEU A 156 -8.34 -1.17 6.04
C LEU A 156 -8.24 -2.68 6.24
N LYS A 157 -7.99 -3.13 7.47
CA LYS A 157 -7.97 -4.54 7.84
C LYS A 157 -9.29 -5.23 7.52
N ALA A 158 -10.41 -4.59 7.86
CA ALA A 158 -11.74 -5.10 7.55
C ALA A 158 -12.00 -5.19 6.03
N ALA A 159 -11.56 -4.19 5.24
CA ALA A 159 -11.68 -4.20 3.78
C ALA A 159 -10.83 -5.31 3.12
N LEU A 160 -9.69 -5.64 3.71
CA LEU A 160 -8.81 -6.73 3.27
C LEU A 160 -9.29 -8.10 3.74
N GLU A 161 -10.26 -8.16 4.64
CA GLU A 161 -10.75 -9.39 5.28
C GLU A 161 -9.66 -10.13 6.08
N LEU A 162 -8.84 -9.37 6.84
CA LEU A 162 -7.73 -9.86 7.68
C LEU A 162 -8.01 -9.80 9.19
#